data_AF-A0A9W8CYW1-F1
#
_entry.id   AF-A0A9W8CYW1-F1
#
_cell.length_a   1.000
_cell.length_b   1.000
_cell.length_c   1.000
_cell.angle_alpha   90.00
_cell.angle_beta   90.00
_cell.angle_gamma   90.00
#
_symmetry.space_group_name_H-M   'P 1'
#
loop_
_entity.id
_entity.type
_entity.pdbx_description
1 polymer ?
#
loop_
_entity_poly.entity_id
_entity_poly.type
_entity_poly.pdbx_seq_one_letter_code
_entity_poly.pdbx_strand_id
1 'polypeptide(L)'
;MYAVLALLVHLCVGEYVRLTWNITYVQVNRDGHVDRLAIGVNNKLPIAPVYITQGDTLFLTVHNMLDVPTAIHAHGLVQTNMPYMDGSSMITQCGIPPNSSFTYEIRSNSQSGTFFLHSHHMGQLADGLRTPFIIREKYPLGYDEDVLVALEDWYATDSRDKLVELLAPDTNTP
;
A
#
# COMPACT_ATOMS: atom_id res chain seq x y z
N MET A 1 54.11 20.26 8.75
CA MET A 1 53.03 20.41 7.76
C MET A 1 52.06 19.25 8.00
N TYR A 2 51.04 19.44 8.83
CA TYR A 2 50.10 18.39 9.20
C TYR A 2 48.83 18.54 8.37
N ALA A 3 48.58 17.60 7.46
CA ALA A 3 47.34 17.52 6.72
C ALA A 3 46.26 16.91 7.62
N VAL A 4 45.29 17.71 8.03
CA VAL A 4 44.08 17.22 8.71
C VAL A 4 43.17 16.65 7.63
N LEU A 5 43.11 15.32 7.53
CA LEU A 5 42.15 14.62 6.70
C LEU A 5 40.77 14.73 7.36
N ALA A 6 39.94 15.66 6.88
CA ALA A 6 38.55 15.76 7.30
C ALA A 6 37.78 14.55 6.76
N LEU A 7 37.55 13.56 7.62
CA LEU A 7 36.66 12.44 7.32
C LEU A 7 35.23 12.99 7.28
N LEU A 8 34.71 13.27 6.08
CA LEU A 8 33.30 13.56 5.85
C LEU A 8 32.49 12.29 6.15
N VAL A 9 32.08 12.13 7.40
CA VAL A 9 31.08 11.15 7.79
C VAL A 9 29.77 11.60 7.14
N HIS A 10 29.46 11.06 5.96
CA HIS A 10 28.11 11.11 5.43
C HIS A 10 27.26 10.22 6.33
N LEU A 11 26.71 10.80 7.39
CA LEU A 11 25.60 10.21 8.11
C LEU A 11 24.51 9.99 7.07
N CYS A 12 24.29 8.72 6.70
CA CYS A 12 23.15 8.32 5.89
C CYS A 12 21.91 8.46 6.78
N VAL A 13 21.43 9.69 6.94
CA VAL A 13 20.16 9.94 7.61
C VAL A 13 19.09 9.76 6.55
N GLY A 14 18.24 8.74 6.71
CA GLY A 14 17.04 8.60 5.90
C GLY A 14 16.05 9.72 6.24
N GLU A 15 15.25 10.13 5.26
CA GLU A 15 14.23 11.17 5.44
C GLU A 15 12.95 10.58 6.04
N TYR A 16 12.18 11.43 6.74
CA TYR A 16 10.82 11.11 7.16
C TYR A 16 9.82 11.61 6.15
N VAL A 17 9.29 10.70 5.33
CA VAL A 17 8.22 10.98 4.37
C VAL A 17 6.89 10.83 5.08
N ARG A 18 5.99 11.81 4.98
CA ARG A 18 4.68 11.79 5.66
C ARG A 18 3.57 11.87 4.64
N LEU A 19 2.63 10.92 4.69
CA LEU A 19 1.45 10.87 3.84
C LEU A 19 0.19 10.68 4.67
N THR A 20 -0.90 11.27 4.20
CA THR A 20 -2.23 11.12 4.79
C THR A 20 -3.19 10.55 3.75
N TRP A 21 -3.84 9.45 4.11
CA TRP A 21 -4.82 8.76 3.27
C TRP A 21 -6.18 8.77 3.95
N ASN A 22 -7.18 9.34 3.28
CA ASN A 22 -8.57 9.11 3.60
C ASN A 22 -9.07 7.94 2.77
N ILE A 23 -9.36 6.80 3.41
CA ILE A 23 -9.89 5.62 2.73
C ILE A 23 -11.39 5.84 2.53
N THR A 24 -11.80 5.93 1.28
CA THR A 24 -13.15 6.37 0.89
C THR A 24 -13.71 5.46 -0.19
N TYR A 25 -15.02 5.31 -0.23
CA TYR A 25 -15.70 4.76 -1.39
C TYR A 25 -15.62 5.71 -2.59
N VAL A 26 -15.46 5.15 -3.79
CA VAL A 26 -15.37 5.88 -5.06
C VAL A 26 -16.22 5.17 -6.10
N GLN A 27 -17.13 5.89 -6.76
CA GLN A 27 -17.86 5.35 -7.91
C GLN A 27 -16.92 5.33 -9.12
N VAL A 28 -16.75 4.17 -9.76
CA VAL A 28 -15.84 4.01 -10.90
C VAL A 28 -16.41 3.06 -11.95
N ASN A 29 -15.97 3.26 -13.18
CA ASN A 29 -16.16 2.36 -14.31
C ASN A 29 -14.84 2.25 -15.07
N ARG A 30 -13.99 1.31 -14.64
CA ARG A 30 -12.59 1.22 -15.08
C ARG A 30 -12.43 0.42 -16.37
N ASP A 31 -13.32 -0.53 -16.59
CA ASP A 31 -13.34 -1.41 -17.77
C ASP A 31 -14.32 -0.92 -18.85
N GLY A 32 -15.10 0.12 -18.58
CA GLY A 32 -16.10 0.68 -19.49
C GLY A 32 -17.42 -0.08 -19.52
N HIS A 33 -17.61 -1.08 -18.65
CA HIS A 33 -18.77 -1.96 -18.67
C HIS A 33 -19.82 -1.63 -17.60
N VAL A 34 -19.41 -1.54 -16.33
CA VAL A 34 -20.33 -1.39 -15.19
C VAL A 34 -19.80 -0.34 -14.21
N ASP A 35 -20.64 0.63 -13.85
CA ASP A 35 -20.39 1.51 -12.72
C ASP A 35 -20.50 0.70 -11.43
N ARG A 36 -19.42 0.63 -10.65
CA ARG A 36 -19.42 -0.01 -9.33
C ARG A 36 -18.78 0.88 -8.26
N LEU A 37 -19.15 0.63 -7.02
CA LEU A 37 -18.47 1.22 -5.87
C LEU A 37 -17.15 0.47 -5.65
N ALA A 38 -16.06 1.21 -5.57
CA ALA A 38 -14.72 0.73 -5.29
C ALA A 38 -14.14 1.45 -4.07
N ILE A 39 -12.99 0.99 -3.58
CA ILE A 39 -12.29 1.60 -2.46
C ILE A 39 -11.06 2.33 -2.99
N GLY A 40 -10.99 3.62 -2.71
CA GLY A 40 -9.89 4.49 -3.12
C GLY A 40 -9.30 5.27 -1.97
N VAL A 41 -8.37 6.17 -2.31
CA VAL A 41 -7.71 7.08 -1.37
C VAL A 41 -8.01 8.51 -1.78
N ASN A 42 -8.44 9.34 -0.84
CA ASN A 42 -8.75 10.75 -1.06
C ASN A 42 -9.78 10.95 -2.20
N ASN A 43 -10.82 10.11 -2.22
CA ASN A 43 -11.86 10.07 -3.27
C ASN A 43 -11.33 9.80 -4.69
N LYS A 44 -10.18 9.13 -4.82
CA LYS A 44 -9.54 8.83 -6.11
C LYS A 44 -9.19 7.35 -6.23
N LEU A 45 -9.40 6.85 -7.45
CA LEU A 45 -8.94 5.56 -7.93
C LEU A 45 -8.62 5.71 -9.45
N PRO A 46 -7.46 5.24 -9.95
CA PRO A 46 -6.41 4.51 -9.24
C PRO A 46 -5.72 5.38 -8.17
N ILE A 47 -5.23 4.73 -7.13
CA ILE A 47 -4.45 5.38 -6.08
C ILE A 47 -3.07 5.71 -6.66
N ALA A 48 -2.57 6.92 -6.41
CA ALA A 48 -1.25 7.32 -6.90
C ALA A 48 -0.15 6.43 -6.31
N PRO A 49 0.88 6.04 -7.10
CA PRO A 49 2.03 5.32 -6.58
C PRO A 49 2.74 6.12 -5.48
N VAL A 50 3.26 5.41 -4.49
CA VAL A 50 4.05 5.99 -3.41
C VAL A 50 5.52 5.79 -3.71
N TYR A 51 6.31 6.86 -3.58
CA TYR A 51 7.76 6.83 -3.76
C TYR A 51 8.46 7.28 -2.48
N ILE A 52 9.46 6.52 -2.05
CA ILE A 52 10.46 6.94 -1.06
C ILE A 52 11.86 6.53 -1.55
N THR A 53 12.91 6.96 -0.86
CA THR A 53 14.29 6.52 -1.12
C THR A 53 14.71 5.48 -0.10
N GLN A 54 15.62 4.58 -0.48
CA GLN A 54 16.27 3.63 0.42
C GLN A 54 16.87 4.34 1.65
N GLY A 55 16.50 3.87 2.83
CA GLY A 55 16.85 4.47 4.12
C GLY A 55 15.72 5.33 4.72
N ASP A 56 14.78 5.82 3.92
CA ASP A 56 13.67 6.65 4.40
C ASP A 56 12.69 5.85 5.27
N THR A 57 11.97 6.58 6.12
CA THR A 57 10.81 6.07 6.86
C THR A 57 9.55 6.78 6.40
N LEU A 58 8.57 6.01 5.92
CA LEU A 58 7.25 6.49 5.58
C LEU A 58 6.34 6.44 6.82
N PHE A 59 5.87 7.61 7.25
CA PHE A 59 4.75 7.72 8.18
C PHE A 59 3.45 7.89 7.40
N LEU A 60 2.66 6.83 7.31
CA LEU A 60 1.39 6.81 6.60
C LEU A 60 0.22 6.88 7.59
N THR A 61 -0.40 8.04 7.73
CA THR A 61 -1.63 8.21 8.51
C THR A 61 -2.84 7.84 7.68
N VAL A 62 -3.55 6.81 8.10
CA VAL A 62 -4.74 6.27 7.43
C VAL A 62 -5.96 6.64 8.25
N HIS A 63 -6.89 7.39 7.65
CA HIS A 63 -8.22 7.68 8.17
C HIS A 63 -9.22 6.76 7.48
N ASN A 64 -9.91 5.91 8.25
CA ASN A 64 -10.92 5.02 7.70
C ASN A 64 -12.28 5.74 7.63
N MET A 65 -12.72 6.09 6.43
CA MET A 65 -14.04 6.67 6.18
C MET A 65 -15.02 5.67 5.54
N LEU A 66 -14.68 4.37 5.54
CA LEU A 66 -15.60 3.29 5.18
C LEU A 66 -16.53 2.97 6.35
N ASP A 67 -17.60 2.23 6.07
CA ASP A 67 -18.51 1.66 7.07
C ASP A 67 -18.03 0.31 7.64
N VAL A 68 -16.89 -0.19 7.15
CA VAL A 68 -16.24 -1.43 7.59
C VAL A 68 -14.78 -1.17 8.03
N PRO A 69 -14.17 -2.05 8.85
CA PRO A 69 -12.75 -1.91 9.21
C PRO A 69 -11.82 -1.97 7.98
N THR A 70 -10.62 -1.42 8.11
CA THR A 70 -9.56 -1.52 7.08
C THR A 70 -8.19 -1.71 7.72
N ALA A 71 -7.19 -2.13 6.96
CA ALA A 71 -5.80 -2.19 7.41
C ALA A 71 -4.88 -2.13 6.20
N ILE A 72 -3.76 -1.41 6.25
CA ILE A 72 -2.83 -1.27 5.12
C ILE A 72 -1.56 -2.07 5.41
N HIS A 73 -1.21 -2.97 4.49
CA HIS A 73 0.02 -3.76 4.52
C HIS A 73 1.03 -3.25 3.48
N ALA A 74 2.30 -3.20 3.88
CA ALA A 74 3.41 -2.90 2.99
C ALA A 74 4.05 -4.20 2.48
N HIS A 75 3.57 -4.67 1.33
CA HIS A 75 3.92 -5.97 0.80
C HIS A 75 5.41 -6.10 0.50
N GLY A 76 6.04 -7.14 1.05
CA GLY A 76 7.46 -7.45 0.84
C GLY A 76 8.43 -6.66 1.73
N LEU A 77 7.95 -5.74 2.57
CA LEU A 77 8.79 -5.04 3.54
C LEU A 77 9.00 -5.90 4.78
N VAL A 78 10.24 -5.99 5.24
CA VAL A 78 10.60 -6.70 6.46
C VAL A 78 10.41 -5.77 7.65
N GLN A 79 9.38 -6.03 8.45
CA GLN A 79 9.03 -5.23 9.63
C GLN A 79 9.84 -5.65 10.87
N THR A 80 11.17 -5.66 10.75
CA THR A 80 12.07 -6.11 11.83
C THR A 80 11.85 -5.31 13.12
N ASN A 81 11.60 -6.01 14.22
CA ASN A 81 11.30 -5.46 15.55
C ASN A 81 10.01 -4.61 15.63
N MET A 82 9.22 -4.51 14.56
CA MET A 82 7.96 -3.76 14.54
C MET A 82 6.83 -4.55 13.84
N PRO A 83 6.55 -5.81 14.22
CA PRO A 83 5.52 -6.62 13.55
C PRO A 83 4.12 -5.97 13.65
N TYR A 84 3.86 -5.15 14.67
CA TYR A 84 2.61 -4.39 14.82
C TYR A 84 2.42 -3.27 13.78
N MET A 85 3.43 -2.97 12.94
CA MET A 85 3.34 -2.06 11.79
C MET A 85 3.09 -2.79 10.46
N ASP A 86 2.96 -4.11 10.48
CA ASP A 86 2.81 -4.92 9.26
C ASP A 86 1.45 -4.72 8.55
N GLY A 87 0.37 -4.40 9.27
CA GLY A 87 -0.91 -4.14 8.60
C GLY A 87 -1.85 -5.32 8.42
N SER A 88 -1.50 -6.53 8.87
CA SER A 88 -2.37 -7.71 8.74
C SER A 88 -3.48 -7.71 9.79
N SER A 89 -4.73 -7.50 9.34
CA SER A 89 -5.91 -7.47 10.22
C SER A 89 -6.12 -8.83 10.90
N MET A 90 -6.42 -8.81 12.20
CA MET A 90 -6.57 -9.96 13.09
C MET A 90 -5.29 -10.77 13.35
N ILE A 91 -4.13 -10.34 12.83
CA ILE A 91 -2.83 -10.96 13.10
C ILE A 91 -1.92 -9.99 13.83
N THR A 92 -1.62 -8.84 13.23
CA THR A 92 -0.71 -7.84 13.82
C THR A 92 -1.45 -6.64 14.41
N GLN A 93 -2.73 -6.47 14.06
CA GLN A 93 -3.63 -5.45 14.59
C GLN A 93 -5.12 -5.82 14.41
N CYS A 94 -6.03 -5.23 15.19
CA CYS A 94 -7.48 -5.47 15.06
C CYS A 94 -8.13 -4.90 13.77
N GLY A 95 -7.39 -4.20 12.92
CA GLY A 95 -7.98 -3.36 11.86
C GLY A 95 -8.45 -2.00 12.41
N ILE A 96 -8.39 -0.99 11.56
CA ILE A 96 -8.78 0.39 11.84
C ILE A 96 -10.30 0.48 11.74
N PRO A 97 -11.04 0.71 12.85
CA PRO A 97 -12.50 0.79 12.79
C PRO A 97 -12.98 1.98 11.93
N PRO A 98 -14.26 1.98 11.50
CA PRO A 98 -14.89 3.15 10.89
C PRO A 98 -14.67 4.42 11.72
N ASN A 99 -14.46 5.55 11.05
CA ASN A 99 -14.21 6.87 11.65
C ASN A 99 -13.00 6.92 12.60
N SER A 100 -12.10 5.95 12.51
CA SER A 100 -10.88 5.88 13.30
C SER A 100 -9.65 6.03 12.41
N SER A 101 -8.48 6.14 13.03
CA SER A 101 -7.24 6.36 12.28
C SER A 101 -6.06 5.64 12.91
N PHE A 102 -5.08 5.32 12.08
CA PHE A 102 -3.83 4.69 12.51
C PHE A 102 -2.68 5.24 11.67
N THR A 103 -1.52 5.44 12.29
CA THR A 103 -0.30 5.86 11.57
C THR A 103 0.66 4.70 11.52
N TYR A 104 0.90 4.20 10.30
CA TYR A 104 1.93 3.21 10.02
C TYR A 104 3.30 3.87 9.97
N GLU A 105 4.28 3.27 10.64
CA GLU A 105 5.70 3.61 10.50
C GLU A 105 6.40 2.52 9.68
N ILE A 106 6.57 2.78 8.39
CA ILE A 106 7.15 1.83 7.44
C ILE A 106 8.59 2.25 7.16
N ARG A 107 9.54 1.47 7.67
CA ARG A 107 10.97 1.72 7.48
C ARG A 107 11.47 0.94 6.26
N SER A 108 12.01 1.64 5.27
CA SER A 108 12.67 0.96 4.13
C SER A 108 13.95 0.22 4.55
N ASN A 109 14.62 0.69 5.61
CA ASN A 109 15.90 0.14 6.07
C ASN A 109 16.91 0.05 4.90
N SER A 110 17.40 -1.14 4.59
CA SER A 110 18.28 -1.41 3.45
C SER A 110 17.55 -1.88 2.19
N GLN A 111 16.22 -2.05 2.23
CA GLN A 111 15.45 -2.52 1.08
C GLN A 111 15.28 -1.42 0.03
N SER A 112 15.26 -1.82 -1.22
CA SER A 112 14.97 -0.97 -2.39
C SER A 112 14.33 -1.84 -3.49
N GLY A 113 13.66 -1.21 -4.45
CA GLY A 113 12.96 -1.88 -5.53
C GLY A 113 11.46 -1.59 -5.56
N THR A 114 10.72 -2.49 -6.21
CA THR A 114 9.27 -2.37 -6.43
C THR A 114 8.50 -3.22 -5.43
N PHE A 115 7.69 -2.55 -4.62
CA PHE A 115 6.76 -3.14 -3.64
C PHE A 115 5.35 -2.61 -3.92
N PHE A 116 4.38 -2.89 -3.04
CA PHE A 116 3.07 -2.25 -3.10
C PHE A 116 2.43 -2.12 -1.71
N LEU A 117 1.62 -1.08 -1.53
CA LEU A 117 0.74 -0.92 -0.37
C LEU A 117 -0.64 -1.42 -0.74
N HIS A 118 -1.28 -2.20 0.11
CA HIS A 118 -2.65 -2.66 -0.13
C HIS A 118 -3.43 -2.90 1.15
N SER A 119 -4.74 -2.99 1.03
CA SER A 119 -5.56 -3.45 2.15
C SER A 119 -5.29 -4.90 2.48
N HIS A 120 -5.09 -5.19 3.76
CA HIS A 120 -5.02 -6.55 4.31
C HIS A 120 -6.20 -6.83 5.25
N HIS A 121 -7.38 -6.32 4.88
CA HIS A 121 -8.66 -6.62 5.51
C HIS A 121 -9.65 -7.16 4.47
N MET A 122 -10.03 -8.44 4.62
CA MET A 122 -10.96 -9.14 3.72
C MET A 122 -10.60 -8.95 2.23
N GLY A 123 -11.58 -8.80 1.34
CA GLY A 123 -11.41 -8.64 -0.11
C GLY A 123 -11.12 -7.22 -0.59
N GLN A 124 -10.85 -6.26 0.30
CA GLN A 124 -10.70 -4.83 -0.06
C GLN A 124 -9.57 -4.57 -1.07
N LEU A 125 -8.55 -5.44 -1.15
CA LEU A 125 -7.53 -5.39 -2.19
C LEU A 125 -8.15 -5.50 -3.59
N ALA A 126 -9.13 -6.40 -3.78
CA ALA A 126 -9.81 -6.62 -5.07
C ALA A 126 -10.80 -5.49 -5.40
N ASP A 127 -11.24 -4.75 -4.38
CA ASP A 127 -12.09 -3.56 -4.53
C ASP A 127 -11.29 -2.29 -4.85
N GLY A 128 -9.97 -2.39 -5.04
CA GLY A 128 -9.13 -1.33 -5.55
C GLY A 128 -8.19 -0.67 -4.54
N LEU A 129 -8.24 -1.04 -3.25
CA LEU A 129 -7.38 -0.48 -2.22
C LEU A 129 -5.96 -1.06 -2.29
N ARG A 130 -5.24 -0.70 -3.34
CA ARG A 130 -3.86 -1.10 -3.65
C ARG A 130 -3.15 -0.02 -4.49
N THR A 131 -1.85 0.14 -4.28
CA THR A 131 -1.01 1.02 -5.10
C THR A 131 0.45 0.58 -5.06
N PRO A 132 1.21 0.75 -6.16
CA PRO A 132 2.65 0.51 -6.14
C PRO A 132 3.37 1.38 -5.11
N PHE A 133 4.39 0.78 -4.49
CA PHE A 133 5.24 1.40 -3.49
C PHE A 133 6.69 1.21 -3.92
N ILE A 134 7.30 2.26 -4.41
CA ILE A 134 8.63 2.21 -5.00
C ILE A 134 9.62 2.80 -4.01
N ILE A 135 10.59 1.99 -3.63
CA ILE A 135 11.71 2.42 -2.80
C ILE A 135 12.92 2.58 -3.71
N ARG A 136 13.22 3.82 -4.11
CA ARG A 136 14.31 4.12 -5.03
C ARG A 136 15.65 3.79 -4.39
N GLU A 137 16.51 3.12 -5.13
CA GLU A 137 17.89 2.90 -4.73
C GLU A 137 18.59 4.23 -4.50
N LYS A 138 19.36 4.34 -3.41
CA LYS A 138 20.15 5.55 -3.15
C LYS A 138 21.26 5.75 -4.18
N TYR A 139 21.76 4.65 -4.72
CA TYR A 139 22.80 4.60 -5.74
C TYR A 139 22.33 3.70 -6.90
N PRO A 140 21.46 4.21 -7.78
CA PRO A 140 20.86 3.41 -8.82
C PRO A 140 21.89 2.99 -9.88
N LEU A 141 21.64 1.83 -10.49
CA LEU A 141 22.29 1.46 -11.75
C LEU A 141 21.82 2.39 -12.88
N GLY A 142 22.66 2.60 -13.90
CA GLY A 142 22.31 3.46 -15.03
C GLY A 142 21.24 2.82 -15.94
N TYR A 143 20.17 3.55 -16.20
CA TYR A 143 19.12 3.25 -17.18
C TYR A 143 18.61 4.55 -17.80
N ASP A 144 18.01 4.48 -18.98
CA ASP A 144 17.47 5.66 -19.67
C ASP A 144 16.11 6.07 -19.12
N GLU A 145 15.23 5.11 -18.82
CA GLU A 145 13.85 5.33 -18.37
C GLU A 145 13.41 4.30 -17.32
N ASP A 146 12.50 4.71 -16.43
CA ASP A 146 11.84 3.84 -15.44
C ASP A 146 10.32 3.92 -15.63
N VAL A 147 9.70 2.77 -15.93
CA VAL A 147 8.28 2.68 -16.28
C VAL A 147 7.57 1.70 -15.36
N LEU A 148 6.55 2.21 -14.66
CA LEU A 148 5.72 1.42 -13.77
C LEU A 148 4.55 0.77 -14.53
N VAL A 149 4.46 -0.56 -14.48
CA VAL A 149 3.34 -1.33 -15.02
C VAL A 149 2.66 -2.09 -13.89
N ALA A 150 1.38 -1.79 -13.65
CA ALA A 150 0.54 -2.53 -12.72
C ALA A 150 -0.49 -3.35 -13.50
N LEU A 151 -0.55 -4.66 -13.24
CA LEU A 151 -1.48 -5.59 -13.86
C LEU A 151 -2.48 -6.09 -12.81
N GLU A 152 -3.74 -6.15 -13.19
CA GLU A 152 -4.81 -6.60 -12.30
C GLU A 152 -5.99 -7.17 -13.08
N ASP A 153 -6.75 -8.01 -12.41
CA ASP A 153 -8.13 -8.31 -12.77
C ASP A 153 -9.08 -7.24 -12.22
N TRP A 154 -10.26 -7.13 -12.82
CA TRP A 154 -11.32 -6.23 -12.38
C TRP A 154 -12.68 -6.94 -12.47
N TYR A 155 -13.37 -7.02 -11.33
CA TYR A 155 -14.67 -7.66 -11.22
C TYR A 155 -15.79 -6.63 -11.34
N ALA A 156 -16.92 -7.02 -11.93
CA ALA A 156 -18.09 -6.15 -12.07
C ALA A 156 -18.81 -5.89 -10.73
N THR A 157 -18.73 -6.83 -9.78
CA THR A 157 -19.35 -6.75 -8.44
C THR A 157 -18.28 -6.59 -7.36
N ASP A 158 -18.62 -6.04 -6.19
CA ASP A 158 -17.66 -5.93 -5.09
C ASP A 158 -17.23 -7.29 -4.54
N SER A 159 -16.14 -7.30 -3.78
CA SER A 159 -15.51 -8.52 -3.28
C SER A 159 -16.40 -9.32 -2.33
N ARG A 160 -17.36 -8.71 -1.61
CA ARG A 160 -18.26 -9.42 -0.70
C ARG A 160 -19.27 -10.23 -1.49
N ASP A 161 -19.89 -9.60 -2.49
CA ASP A 161 -20.82 -10.29 -3.39
C ASP A 161 -20.11 -11.35 -4.22
N LYS A 162 -18.91 -11.04 -4.73
CA LYS A 162 -18.12 -12.00 -5.51
C LYS A 162 -17.70 -13.21 -4.68
N LEU A 163 -17.39 -13.02 -3.40
CA LEU A 163 -17.07 -14.11 -2.50
C LEU A 163 -18.27 -15.06 -2.31
N VAL A 164 -19.49 -14.54 -2.21
CA VAL A 164 -20.70 -15.39 -2.13
C VAL A 164 -20.87 -16.23 -3.39
N GLU A 165 -20.64 -15.65 -4.56
CA GLU A 165 -20.68 -16.38 -5.83
C GLU A 165 -19.61 -17.49 -5.89
N LEU A 166 -18.37 -17.17 -5.50
CA LEU A 166 -17.25 -18.12 -5.52
C LEU A 166 -17.40 -19.27 -4.51
N LEU A 167 -18.08 -19.02 -3.40
CA LEU A 167 -18.34 -20.03 -2.37
C LEU A 167 -19.66 -20.78 -2.60
N ALA A 168 -20.46 -20.38 -3.59
CA ALA A 168 -21.69 -21.09 -3.91
C ALA A 168 -21.36 -22.53 -4.32
N PRO A 169 -22.20 -23.52 -3.94
CA PRO A 169 -22.03 -24.89 -4.41
C PRO A 169 -21.96 -24.89 -5.94
N ASP A 170 -21.06 -25.68 -6.51
CA ASP A 170 -20.98 -25.82 -7.95
C ASP A 170 -22.33 -26.39 -8.44
N THR A 171 -23.07 -25.57 -9.17
CA THR A 171 -24.34 -25.97 -9.78
C THR A 171 -24.10 -26.67 -11.13
N ASN A 172 -22.84 -26.81 -11.55
CA ASN A 172 -22.41 -27.56 -12.73
C ASN A 172 -22.00 -29.00 -12.43
N THR A 173 -22.62 -29.66 -11.45
CA THR A 173 -22.66 -31.12 -11.45
C THR A 173 -23.65 -31.57 -12.54
N PRO A 174 -23.23 -32.38 -13.53
CA PRO A 174 -24.15 -32.97 -14.50
C PRO A 174 -25.19 -33.89 -13.82
#